data_AF-A0A839ERN6-F1
#
_entry.id   AF-A0A839ERN6-F1
#
_cell.length_a   1.000
_cell.length_b   1.000
_cell.length_c   1.000
_cell.angle_alpha   90.00
_cell.angle_beta   90.00
_cell.angle_gamma   90.00
#
_symmetry.space_group_name_H-M   'P 1'
#
loop_
_entity.id
_entity.type
_entity.pdbx_description
1 polymer ?
#
loop_
_entity_poly.entity_id
_entity_poly.type
_entity_poly.pdbx_seq_one_letter_code
_entity_poly.pdbx_strand_id
1 'polypeptide(L)'
;MIIDRKFAFVHAGIDPEVPLEKQSNHDLMWIRDKFLDFDGPLPHIFVHGHTASEEPVVKSNKIGIDTGAYAYGKLTCLAISPDQSELEFITAEITNGQMSIEKTGLVRWFSDNV
;
A
#
# COMPACT_ATOMS: atom_id res chain seq x y z
N MET A 1 -7.57 8.51 6.70
CA MET A 1 -7.75 7.91 5.37
C MET A 1 -8.03 9.02 4.37
N ILE A 2 -7.48 8.94 3.17
CA ILE A 2 -7.72 9.88 2.06
C ILE A 2 -8.14 9.04 0.84
N ILE A 3 -9.15 9.46 0.10
CA ILE A 3 -9.64 8.74 -1.09
C ILE A 3 -9.40 9.60 -2.33
N ASP A 4 -8.78 9.02 -3.36
CA ASP A 4 -8.65 9.60 -4.70
C ASP A 4 -9.00 8.53 -5.74
N ARG A 5 -10.26 8.55 -6.19
CA ARG A 5 -10.78 7.69 -7.27
C ARG A 5 -10.50 6.21 -7.03
N LYS A 6 -9.57 5.59 -7.75
CA LYS A 6 -9.26 4.15 -7.65
C LYS A 6 -8.57 3.80 -6.33
N PHE A 7 -7.86 4.74 -5.72
CA PHE A 7 -7.00 4.50 -4.56
C PHE A 7 -7.54 5.13 -3.28
N ALA A 8 -7.34 4.43 -2.17
CA ALA A 8 -7.55 4.94 -0.81
C ALA A 8 -6.26 4.77 -0.01
N PHE A 9 -5.82 5.83 0.67
CA PHE A 9 -4.60 5.87 1.47
C PHE A 9 -4.94 5.82 2.96
N VAL A 10 -4.40 4.83 3.66
CA VAL A 10 -4.67 4.60 5.10
C VAL A 10 -3.39 4.13 5.79
N HIS A 11 -3.25 4.35 7.10
CA HIS A 11 -2.02 3.96 7.79
C HIS A 11 -1.90 2.43 7.90
N ALA A 12 -2.89 1.76 8.49
CA ALA A 12 -2.85 0.30 8.67
C ALA A 12 -3.78 -0.47 7.73
N GLY A 13 -5.04 -0.03 7.60
CA GLY A 13 -6.04 -0.73 6.81
C GLY A 13 -7.46 -0.28 7.15
N ILE A 14 -8.45 -1.07 6.73
CA ILE A 14 -9.87 -0.91 7.08
C ILE A 14 -10.43 -2.24 7.55
N ASP A 15 -11.48 -2.20 8.37
CA ASP A 15 -12.30 -3.38 8.61
C ASP A 15 -13.20 -3.64 7.39
N PRO A 16 -13.04 -4.76 6.65
CA PRO A 16 -13.80 -5.03 5.43
C PRO A 16 -15.29 -5.25 5.65
N GLU A 17 -15.73 -5.48 6.90
CA GLU A 17 -17.13 -5.69 7.26
C GLU A 17 -17.84 -4.39 7.65
N VAL A 18 -17.10 -3.28 7.74
CA VAL A 18 -17.60 -1.99 8.20
C VAL A 18 -17.62 -0.97 7.04
N PRO A 19 -18.70 -0.19 6.85
CA PRO A 19 -18.72 0.89 5.87
C PRO A 19 -17.59 1.90 6.10
N LEU A 20 -17.04 2.48 5.03
CA LEU A 20 -15.86 3.37 5.11
C LEU A 20 -16.07 4.58 6.03
N GLU A 21 -17.29 5.09 6.10
CA GLU A 21 -17.68 6.25 6.90
C GLU A 21 -17.79 5.92 8.39
N LYS A 22 -17.79 4.63 8.73
CA LYS A 22 -17.94 4.10 10.09
C LYS A 22 -16.68 3.42 10.60
N GLN A 23 -15.60 3.48 9.84
CA GLN A 23 -14.30 2.95 10.26
C GLN A 23 -13.84 3.61 11.55
N SER A 24 -13.37 2.81 12.50
CA SER A 24 -12.86 3.34 13.75
C SER A 24 -11.46 3.92 13.55
N ASN A 25 -11.11 4.99 14.29
CA ASN A 25 -9.74 5.51 14.28
C ASN A 25 -8.71 4.47 14.71
N HIS A 26 -9.13 3.50 15.55
CA HIS A 26 -8.28 2.41 15.97
C HIS A 26 -7.94 1.50 14.79
N ASP A 27 -8.92 1.07 14.01
CA ASP A 27 -8.70 0.16 12.89
C ASP A 27 -7.88 0.82 11.78
N LEU A 28 -8.21 2.07 11.46
CA LEU A 28 -7.45 2.86 10.48
C LEU A 28 -5.95 2.97 10.83
N MET A 29 -5.60 2.83 12.11
CA MET A 29 -4.25 3.00 12.64
C MET A 29 -3.57 1.68 13.06
N TRP A 30 -4.31 0.62 13.38
CA TRP A 30 -3.74 -0.55 14.06
C TRP A 30 -4.27 -1.91 13.58
N ILE A 31 -5.22 -1.95 12.64
CA ILE A 31 -5.74 -3.23 12.15
C ILE A 31 -4.63 -4.05 11.45
N ARG A 32 -4.69 -5.38 11.55
CA ARG A 32 -3.76 -6.31 10.89
C ARG A 32 -4.54 -7.41 10.17
N ASP A 33 -4.52 -8.63 10.71
CA ASP A 33 -5.00 -9.88 10.10
C ASP A 33 -6.36 -9.72 9.41
N LYS A 34 -7.35 -9.10 10.07
CA LYS A 34 -8.68 -8.87 9.50
C LYS A 34 -8.66 -8.14 8.15
N PHE A 35 -7.74 -7.20 7.96
CA PHE A 35 -7.55 -6.49 6.69
C PHE A 35 -6.55 -7.20 5.76
N LEU A 36 -5.43 -7.69 6.31
CA LEU A 36 -4.34 -8.29 5.53
C LEU A 36 -4.76 -9.60 4.86
N ASP A 37 -5.58 -10.39 5.54
CA ASP A 37 -6.07 -11.70 5.10
C ASP A 37 -7.34 -11.60 4.24
N PHE A 38 -7.95 -10.42 4.14
CA PHE A 38 -9.14 -10.23 3.33
C PHE A 38 -8.81 -10.12 1.83
N ASP A 39 -9.11 -11.14 1.04
CA ASP A 39 -8.85 -11.16 -0.41
C ASP A 39 -10.07 -10.81 -1.28
N GLY A 40 -11.19 -10.41 -0.66
CA GLY A 40 -12.41 -10.03 -1.36
C GLY A 40 -12.35 -8.64 -2.03
N PRO A 41 -13.36 -8.30 -2.85
CA PRO A 41 -13.44 -6.99 -3.48
C PRO A 41 -13.63 -5.88 -2.43
N LEU A 42 -13.00 -4.73 -2.69
CA LEU A 42 -13.15 -3.51 -1.91
C LEU A 42 -13.46 -2.34 -2.87
N PRO A 43 -14.08 -1.25 -2.40
CA PRO A 43 -14.45 -0.12 -3.26
C PRO A 43 -13.26 0.62 -3.87
N HIS A 44 -12.07 0.47 -3.28
CA HIS A 44 -10.82 1.07 -3.72
C HIS A 44 -9.66 0.08 -3.54
N ILE A 45 -8.53 0.36 -4.19
CA ILE A 45 -7.26 -0.27 -3.85
C ILE A 45 -6.67 0.50 -2.66
N PHE A 46 -6.52 -0.18 -1.53
CA PHE A 46 -6.03 0.43 -0.29
C PHE A 46 -4.50 0.44 -0.25
N VAL A 47 -3.88 1.61 -0.33
CA VAL A 47 -2.45 1.81 -0.09
C VAL A 47 -2.22 1.99 1.40
N HIS A 48 -1.40 1.12 1.99
CA HIS A 48 -1.21 1.07 3.44
C HIS A 48 0.23 0.75 3.86
N GLY A 49 0.49 0.90 5.15
CA GLY A 49 1.72 0.47 5.82
C GLY A 49 1.40 -0.27 7.11
N HIS A 50 2.05 0.13 8.21
CA HIS A 50 1.88 -0.37 9.58
C HIS A 50 2.44 -1.77 9.84
N THR A 51 2.16 -2.72 8.95
CA THR A 51 2.68 -4.09 9.02
C THR A 51 3.75 -4.24 7.94
N ALA A 52 5.01 -4.30 8.37
CA ALA A 52 6.14 -4.34 7.46
C ALA A 52 6.30 -5.69 6.75
N SER A 53 6.74 -5.64 5.50
CA SER A 53 7.18 -6.78 4.68
C SER A 53 8.56 -6.49 4.06
N GLU A 54 9.30 -7.50 3.58
CA GLU A 54 10.62 -7.25 2.96
C GLU A 54 10.51 -6.55 1.58
N GLU A 55 9.39 -6.78 0.89
CA GLU A 55 9.07 -6.19 -0.40
C GLU A 55 7.67 -5.59 -0.38
N PRO A 56 7.34 -4.66 -1.31
CA PRO A 56 5.99 -4.15 -1.45
C PRO A 56 5.01 -5.29 -1.73
N VAL A 57 3.87 -5.28 -1.05
CA VAL A 57 2.82 -6.30 -1.25
C VAL A 57 1.80 -5.75 -2.21
N VAL A 58 1.57 -6.41 -3.35
CA VAL A 58 0.55 -6.00 -4.32
C VAL A 58 -0.54 -7.06 -4.39
N LYS A 59 -1.77 -6.69 -4.01
CA LYS A 59 -2.99 -7.48 -4.18
C LYS A 59 -4.01 -6.68 -5.00
N SER A 60 -5.07 -7.35 -5.45
CA SER A 60 -6.15 -6.72 -6.23
C SER A 60 -6.86 -5.59 -5.48
N ASN A 61 -6.92 -5.67 -4.15
CA ASN A 61 -7.65 -4.77 -3.28
C ASN A 61 -6.77 -3.92 -2.36
N LYS A 62 -5.45 -4.16 -2.31
CA LYS A 62 -4.52 -3.40 -1.45
C LYS A 62 -3.07 -3.44 -1.93
N ILE A 63 -2.32 -2.41 -1.57
CA ILE A 63 -0.89 -2.28 -1.80
C ILE A 63 -0.21 -1.91 -0.48
N GLY A 64 0.65 -2.78 0.03
CA GLY A 64 1.48 -2.53 1.21
C GLY A 64 2.82 -1.92 0.79
N ILE A 65 3.15 -0.74 1.32
CA ILE A 65 4.40 -0.02 1.02
C ILE A 65 5.36 0.10 2.21
N ASP A 66 4.98 -0.44 3.37
CA ASP A 66 5.85 -0.49 4.54
C ASP A 66 6.87 -1.61 4.36
N THR A 67 8.03 -1.27 3.80
CA THR A 67 9.14 -2.21 3.59
C THR A 67 10.12 -2.24 4.77
N GLY A 68 9.71 -1.71 5.92
CA GLY A 68 10.48 -1.79 7.16
C GLY A 68 11.70 -0.88 7.18
N ALA A 69 11.55 0.42 6.88
CA ALA A 69 12.65 1.38 6.94
C ALA A 69 13.38 1.38 8.30
N TYR A 70 12.63 1.16 9.38
CA TYR A 70 13.17 1.04 10.74
C TYR A 70 13.88 -0.30 11.01
N ALA A 71 13.43 -1.40 10.40
CA ALA A 71 13.91 -2.75 10.70
C ALA A 71 15.03 -3.21 9.75
N TYR A 72 14.90 -2.87 8.47
CA TYR A 72 15.75 -3.34 7.38
C TYR A 72 16.48 -2.21 6.65
N GLY A 73 16.22 -0.94 7.02
CA GLY A 73 16.83 0.21 6.35
C GLY A 73 16.26 0.50 4.96
N LYS A 74 15.11 -0.10 4.62
CA LYS A 74 14.46 -0.02 3.30
C LYS A 74 13.18 0.83 3.37
N LEU A 75 13.16 1.95 2.67
CA LEU A 75 12.03 2.86 2.57
C LEU A 75 11.45 2.80 1.16
N THR A 76 10.17 2.43 1.04
CA THR A 76 9.47 2.38 -0.25
C THR A 76 8.47 3.52 -0.40
N CYS A 77 8.45 4.08 -1.60
CA CYS A 77 7.44 5.00 -2.10
C CYS A 77 6.70 4.35 -3.28
N LEU A 78 5.38 4.57 -3.34
CA LEU A 78 4.57 4.26 -4.51
C LEU A 78 4.27 5.56 -5.26
N ALA A 79 4.81 5.71 -6.47
CA ALA A 79 4.46 6.78 -7.38
C ALA A 79 3.27 6.35 -8.25
N ILE A 80 2.25 7.19 -8.35
CA ILE A 80 1.02 6.95 -9.11
C ILE A 80 0.89 8.04 -10.17
N SER A 81 0.70 7.67 -11.43
CA SER A 81 0.47 8.63 -12.51
C SER A 81 -0.83 9.43 -12.28
N PRO A 82 -0.96 10.66 -12.79
CA PRO A 82 -2.16 11.48 -12.60
C PRO A 82 -3.48 10.84 -13.10
N ASP A 83 -3.38 9.99 -14.13
CA ASP A 83 -4.50 9.22 -14.69
C ASP A 83 -4.69 7.84 -14.02
N GLN A 84 -3.85 7.52 -13.02
CA GLN A 84 -3.90 6.28 -12.23
C GLN A 84 -3.68 4.98 -13.04
N SER A 85 -3.09 5.08 -14.24
CA SER A 85 -2.81 3.94 -15.13
C SER A 85 -1.43 3.31 -14.92
N GLU A 86 -0.48 4.07 -14.39
CA GLU A 86 0.90 3.64 -14.15
C GLU A 86 1.27 3.77 -12.67
N LEU A 87 1.90 2.72 -12.14
CA LEU A 87 2.46 2.66 -10.80
C LEU A 87 3.95 2.37 -10.88
N GLU A 88 4.77 3.09 -10.12
CA GLU A 88 6.22 2.85 -9.98
C GLU A 88 6.58 2.75 -8.50
N PHE A 89 7.29 1.69 -8.10
CA PHE A 89 7.90 1.63 -6.77
C PHE A 89 9.29 2.24 -6.81
N ILE A 90 9.54 3.15 -5.87
CA ILE A 90 10.85 3.77 -5.67
C ILE A 90 11.30 3.40 -4.27
N THR A 91 12.41 2.71 -4.16
CA THR A 91 12.93 2.22 -2.89
C THR A 91 14.29 2.82 -2.62
N ALA A 92 14.48 3.36 -1.42
CA ALA A 92 15.78 3.73 -0.89
C ALA A 92 16.19 2.70 0.16
N GLU A 93 17.41 2.18 0.06
CA GLU A 93 17.95 1.20 1.01
C GLU A 93 19.30 1.67 1.55
N ILE A 94 19.56 1.42 2.83
CA ILE A 94 20.87 1.62 3.45
C ILE A 94 21.52 0.27 3.70
N THR A 95 22.58 -0.04 2.96
CA THR A 95 23.38 -1.26 3.13
C THR A 95 24.81 -0.87 3.46
N ASN A 96 25.36 -1.41 4.56
CA ASN A 96 26.73 -1.10 5.03
C ASN A 96 27.04 0.41 5.16
N GLY A 97 26.04 1.21 5.54
CA GLY A 97 26.17 2.66 5.70
C GLY A 97 26.18 3.45 4.38
N GLN A 98 25.95 2.80 3.24
CA GLN A 98 25.76 3.45 1.94
C GLN A 98 24.28 3.41 1.54
N MET A 99 23.78 4.52 1.01
CA MET A 99 22.42 4.62 0.50
C MET A 99 22.39 4.31 -1.00
N SER A 100 21.49 3.42 -1.40
CA SER A 100 21.13 3.18 -2.81
C SER A 100 19.66 3.58 -3.05
N ILE A 101 19.34 3.90 -4.30
CA ILE A 101 17.96 4.13 -4.74
C ILE A 101 17.71 3.22 -5.93
N GLU A 102 16.70 2.38 -5.83
CA GLU A 102 16.22 1.53 -6.90
C GLU A 102 14.82 1.96 -7.32
N LYS A 103 14.56 1.90 -8.62
CA LYS A 103 13.21 2.01 -9.18
C LYS A 103 12.82 0.64 -9.70
N THR A 104 11.82 0.03 -9.09
CA THR A 104 11.41 -1.33 -9.43
C THR A 104 10.01 -1.30 -10.02
N GLY A 105 9.96 -1.50 -11.34
CA GLY A 105 8.76 -1.84 -12.11
C GLY A 105 7.78 -0.69 -12.39
N LEU A 106 7.42 -0.56 -13.67
CA LEU A 106 6.11 -0.02 -14.05
C LEU A 106 5.09 -1.16 -13.90
N VAL A 107 4.24 -1.11 -12.87
CA VAL A 107 3.03 -1.93 -12.87
C VAL A 107 1.99 -1.16 -13.68
N ARG A 108 1.92 -1.46 -14.98
CA ARG A 108 0.83 -0.98 -15.83
C ARG A 108 -0.43 -1.73 -15.44
N TRP A 109 -1.36 -1.03 -14.81
CA TRP A 109 -2.69 -1.56 -14.60
C TRP A 109 -3.46 -1.42 -15.91
N PHE A 110 -3.38 -2.45 -16.76
CA PHE A 110 -4.31 -2.54 -17.88
C PHE A 110 -5.73 -2.59 -17.33
N SER A 111 -6.54 -1.63 -17.75
CA SER A 111 -7.92 -1.39 -17.30
C SER A 111 -8.92 -2.46 -17.72
N ASP A 112 -8.49 -3.61 -18.24
CA ASP A 112 -9.36 -4.48 -19.04
C ASP A 112 -10.09 -5.55 -18.22
N ASN A 113 -10.63 -5.21 -17.04
CA ASN A 113 -11.65 -6.02 -16.36
C ASN A 113 -12.41 -5.22 -15.28
N VAL A 114 -13.27 -4.30 -15.70
CA VAL A 114 -14.60 -4.06 -15.11
C VAL A 114 -15.56 -3.66 -16.22
#